data_AF-A0A221K1L9-F1
#
_entry.id   AF-A0A221K1L9-F1
#
_cell.length_a   1.000
_cell.length_b   1.000
_cell.length_c   1.000
_cell.angle_alpha   90.00
_cell.angle_beta   90.00
_cell.angle_gamma   90.00
#
_symmetry.space_group_name_H-M   'P 1'
#
loop_
_entity.id
_entity.type
_entity.pdbx_description
1 polymer ?
#
loop_
_entity_poly.entity_id
_entity_poly.type
_entity_poly.pdbx_seq_one_letter_code
_entity_poly.pdbx_strand_id
1 'polypeptide(L)'
;MFVAAIILFAHLDHSIAWWLAVILFLLPDVSFAGYALGPKAGAVVYNAVHVYALGMVLIAVGLAIGSGTVAALGALWMGHAGFDRMLGFGLKSAEGFKITHLGHIG
;
A
#
# COMPACT_ATOMS: atom_id res chain seq x y z
N MET A 1 -8.11 4.91 7.56
CA MET A 1 -7.78 4.69 6.14
C MET A 1 -8.02 3.24 5.73
N PHE A 2 -7.42 2.26 6.41
CA PHE A 2 -7.61 0.82 6.11
C PHE A 2 -9.10 0.42 5.94
N VAL A 3 -9.92 0.63 6.97
CA VAL A 3 -11.36 0.26 6.92
C VAL A 3 -12.10 0.94 5.77
N ALA A 4 -11.88 2.23 5.56
CA ALA A 4 -12.51 2.98 4.46
C ALA A 4 -12.11 2.42 3.08
N ALA A 5 -10.84 2.04 2.91
CA ALA A 5 -10.34 1.46 1.68
C ALA A 5 -10.91 0.06 1.41
N ILE A 6 -11.10 -0.77 2.45
CA ILE A 6 -11.75 -2.08 2.32
C ILE A 6 -13.22 -1.94 1.95
N ILE A 7 -13.93 -0.99 2.58
CA ILE A 7 -15.33 -0.69 2.21
C ILE A 7 -15.38 -0.24 0.75
N LEU A 8 -14.49 0.66 0.33
CA LEU A 8 -14.45 1.14 -1.04
C LEU A 8 -14.15 0.01 -2.05
N PHE A 9 -13.16 -0.83 -1.77
CA PHE A 9 -12.85 -2.02 -2.57
C PHE A 9 -14.08 -2.90 -2.77
N ALA A 10 -14.82 -3.19 -1.69
CA ALA A 10 -16.01 -4.03 -1.72
C ALA A 10 -17.17 -3.45 -2.57
N HIS A 11 -17.15 -2.16 -2.90
CA HIS A 11 -18.17 -1.51 -3.74
C HIS A 11 -17.72 -1.24 -5.18
N LEU A 12 -16.42 -1.26 -5.46
CA LEU A 12 -15.88 -0.86 -6.77
C LEU A 12 -15.78 -2.02 -7.77
N ASP A 13 -15.52 -3.24 -7.31
CA ASP A 13 -15.42 -4.41 -8.18
C ASP A 13 -15.73 -5.71 -7.42
N HIS A 14 -16.47 -6.60 -8.06
CA HIS A 14 -16.81 -7.93 -7.54
C HIS A 14 -16.17 -9.07 -8.35
N SER A 15 -15.41 -8.74 -9.41
CA SER A 15 -14.79 -9.73 -10.29
C SER A 15 -13.45 -10.26 -9.79
N ILE A 16 -12.75 -9.51 -8.93
CA ILE A 16 -11.48 -9.94 -8.34
C ILE A 16 -11.75 -11.06 -7.34
N ALA A 17 -11.17 -12.24 -7.58
CA ALA A 17 -11.26 -13.35 -6.65
C ALA A 17 -10.66 -12.98 -5.29
N TRP A 18 -11.33 -13.36 -4.19
CA TRP A 18 -10.92 -12.96 -2.83
C TRP A 18 -9.46 -13.34 -2.50
N TRP A 19 -8.99 -14.50 -2.97
CA TRP A 19 -7.62 -14.96 -2.73
C TRP A 19 -6.60 -14.12 -3.51
N LEU A 20 -6.97 -13.65 -4.71
CA LEU A 20 -6.12 -12.77 -5.51
C LEU A 20 -6.03 -11.38 -4.87
N ALA A 21 -7.14 -10.89 -4.31
CA ALA A 21 -7.14 -9.64 -3.55
C ALA A 21 -6.15 -9.70 -2.37
N VAL A 22 -6.06 -10.84 -1.66
CA VAL A 22 -5.08 -11.03 -0.57
C VAL A 22 -3.64 -10.99 -1.10
N ILE A 23 -3.35 -11.66 -2.22
CA ILE A 23 -2.00 -11.62 -2.83
C ILE A 23 -1.64 -10.20 -3.25
N LEU A 24 -2.53 -9.51 -3.95
CA LEU A 24 -2.32 -8.13 -4.40
C LEU A 24 -2.19 -7.15 -3.24
N PHE A 25 -2.92 -7.39 -2.15
CA PHE A 25 -2.82 -6.59 -0.93
C PHE A 25 -1.43 -6.71 -0.30
N LEU A 26 -0.84 -7.91 -0.24
CA LEU A 26 0.48 -8.15 0.36
C LEU A 26 1.66 -7.85 -0.59
N LEU A 27 1.41 -7.73 -1.89
CA LEU A 27 2.45 -7.52 -2.90
C LEU A 27 3.35 -6.30 -2.65
N PRO A 28 2.86 -5.13 -2.17
CA PRO A 28 3.71 -3.99 -1.88
C PRO A 28 4.78 -4.27 -0.82
N ASP A 29 4.59 -5.24 0.08
CA ASP A 29 5.58 -5.56 1.11
C ASP A 29 6.88 -6.08 0.53
N VAL A 30 6.87 -6.71 -0.66
CA VAL A 30 8.09 -7.16 -1.36
C VAL A 30 9.09 -6.01 -1.55
N SER A 31 8.64 -4.76 -1.53
CA SER A 31 9.50 -3.56 -1.53
C SER A 31 10.54 -3.52 -0.40
N PHE A 32 10.36 -4.25 0.71
CA PHE A 32 11.38 -4.38 1.75
C PHE A 32 12.70 -4.95 1.18
N ALA A 33 12.65 -5.74 0.10
CA ALA A 33 13.83 -6.28 -0.56
C ALA A 33 14.79 -5.18 -1.05
N GLY A 34 14.30 -3.95 -1.26
CA GLY A 34 15.14 -2.78 -1.58
C GLY A 34 16.20 -2.49 -0.50
N TYR A 35 16.01 -2.93 0.74
CA TYR A 35 17.01 -2.82 1.81
C TYR A 35 18.26 -3.65 1.56
N ALA A 36 18.24 -4.61 0.63
CA ALA A 36 19.46 -5.30 0.17
C ALA A 36 20.47 -4.33 -0.49
N LEU A 37 20.01 -3.18 -0.98
CA LEU A 37 20.85 -2.12 -1.55
C LEU A 37 21.27 -1.05 -0.50
N GLY A 38 20.91 -1.27 0.76
CA GLY A 38 21.23 -0.40 1.90
C GLY A 38 20.04 0.45 2.39
N PRO A 39 20.15 1.08 3.58
CA PRO A 39 19.03 1.72 4.27
C PRO A 39 18.35 2.85 3.48
N LYS A 40 19.15 3.69 2.80
CA LYS A 40 18.61 4.82 2.02
C LYS A 40 17.78 4.34 0.82
N ALA A 41 18.32 3.42 0.03
CA ALA A 41 17.63 2.85 -1.12
C ALA A 41 16.38 2.07 -0.69
N GLY A 42 16.50 1.26 0.37
CA GLY A 42 15.38 0.53 0.96
C GLY A 42 14.26 1.46 1.43
N ALA A 43 14.57 2.54 2.13
CA ALA A 43 13.58 3.50 2.58
C ALA A 43 12.85 4.17 1.42
N VAL A 44 13.57 4.56 0.35
CA VAL A 44 12.95 5.15 -0.85
C VAL A 44 12.01 4.16 -1.54
N VAL A 45 12.48 2.94 -1.82
CA VAL A 45 11.68 1.91 -2.51
C VAL A 45 10.44 1.53 -1.70
N TYR A 46 10.61 1.30 -0.39
CA TYR A 46 9.51 0.99 0.51
C TYR A 46 8.48 2.12 0.58
N ASN A 47 8.94 3.36 0.81
CA ASN A 47 8.06 4.50 0.97
C ASN A 47 7.29 4.81 -0.32
N ALA A 48 7.93 4.64 -1.49
CA ALA A 48 7.29 4.86 -2.78
C ALA A 48 6.01 4.03 -2.92
N VAL A 49 5.99 2.79 -2.42
CA VAL A 49 4.78 1.94 -2.47
C VAL A 49 3.90 2.01 -1.22
N HIS A 50 4.34 2.64 -0.13
CA HIS A 50 3.55 2.80 1.10
C HIS A 50 2.97 4.20 1.31
N VAL A 51 3.16 5.13 0.37
CA VAL A 51 2.43 6.41 0.35
C VAL A 51 1.00 6.21 -0.17
N TYR A 52 0.03 6.87 0.48
CA TYR A 52 -1.37 6.81 0.06
C TYR A 52 -1.61 7.40 -1.33
N ALA A 53 -0.73 8.30 -1.80
CA ALA A 53 -0.86 9.00 -3.07
C ALA A 53 -0.97 8.04 -4.27
N LEU A 54 -0.21 6.94 -4.28
CA LEU A 54 -0.28 5.98 -5.40
C LEU A 54 -1.65 5.30 -5.48
N GLY A 55 -2.19 4.82 -4.35
CA GLY A 55 -3.54 4.26 -4.30
C GLY A 55 -4.60 5.27 -4.72
N MET A 56 -4.48 6.52 -4.27
CA MET A 56 -5.38 7.61 -4.65
C MET A 56 -5.34 7.92 -6.15
N VAL A 57 -4.16 7.96 -6.77
CA VAL A 57 -3.99 8.16 -8.21
C VAL A 57 -4.63 7.01 -8.98
N LEU A 58 -4.43 5.76 -8.56
CA LEU A 58 -5.07 4.59 -9.18
C LEU A 58 -6.59 4.65 -9.09
N ILE A 59 -7.15 5.05 -7.94
CA ILE A 59 -8.60 5.28 -7.79
C ILE A 59 -9.06 6.33 -8.79
N ALA A 60 -8.41 7.50 -8.84
CA ALA A 60 -8.79 8.59 -9.73
C ALA A 60 -8.72 8.18 -11.21
N VAL A 61 -7.66 7.48 -11.63
CA VAL A 61 -7.52 6.95 -12.99
C VAL A 61 -8.62 5.95 -13.30
N GLY A 62 -8.87 4.98 -12.41
CA GLY A 62 -9.92 3.97 -12.61
C GLY A 62 -11.29 4.60 -12.80
N LEU A 63 -11.64 5.60 -11.97
CA LEU A 63 -12.88 6.34 -12.13
C LEU A 63 -12.92 7.15 -13.44
N ALA A 64 -11.81 7.79 -13.82
CA ALA A 64 -11.74 8.59 -15.05
C ALA A 64 -11.92 7.76 -16.33
N ILE A 65 -11.47 6.50 -16.33
CA ILE A 65 -11.63 5.59 -17.47
C ILE A 65 -12.83 4.65 -17.33
N GLY A 66 -13.66 4.81 -16.29
CA GLY A 66 -14.82 3.95 -16.02
C GLY A 66 -14.48 2.51 -15.66
N SER A 67 -13.26 2.24 -15.18
CA SER A 67 -12.81 0.91 -14.78
C SER A 67 -12.90 0.73 -13.26
N GLY A 68 -13.96 0.04 -12.83
CA GLY A 68 -14.15 -0.37 -11.42
C GLY A 68 -12.98 -1.20 -10.89
N THR A 69 -12.45 -2.12 -11.71
CA THR A 69 -11.28 -2.94 -11.36
C THR A 69 -10.05 -2.10 -11.06
N VAL A 70 -9.69 -1.13 -11.90
CA VAL A 70 -8.52 -0.26 -11.65
C VAL A 70 -8.71 0.56 -10.37
N ALA A 71 -9.93 1.07 -10.14
CA ALA A 71 -10.23 1.81 -8.92
C ALA A 71 -10.18 0.90 -7.67
N ALA A 72 -10.66 -0.34 -7.77
CA ALA A 72 -10.61 -1.34 -6.72
C ALA A 72 -9.16 -1.74 -6.37
N LEU A 73 -8.27 -1.86 -7.36
CA LEU A 73 -6.84 -2.07 -7.14
C LEU A 73 -6.20 -0.90 -6.39
N GLY A 74 -6.56 0.34 -6.74
CA GLY A 74 -6.13 1.53 -5.99
C GLY A 74 -6.64 1.54 -4.55
N ALA A 75 -7.88 1.09 -4.32
CA ALA A 75 -8.44 0.93 -2.99
C ALA A 75 -7.70 -0.16 -2.17
N LEU A 76 -7.40 -1.33 -2.75
CA LEU A 76 -6.58 -2.36 -2.08
C LEU A 76 -5.21 -1.82 -1.70
N TRP A 77 -4.54 -1.11 -2.61
CA TRP A 77 -3.22 -0.52 -2.35
C TRP A 77 -3.29 0.50 -1.21
N MET A 78 -4.27 1.41 -1.24
CA MET A 78 -4.47 2.38 -0.15
C MET A 78 -4.81 1.68 1.17
N GLY A 79 -5.55 0.58 1.12
CA GLY A 79 -5.84 -0.31 2.24
C GLY A 79 -4.56 -0.87 2.85
N HIS A 80 -3.67 -1.43 2.02
CA HIS A 80 -2.37 -1.98 2.46
C HIS A 80 -1.55 -0.94 3.20
N ALA A 81 -1.36 0.23 2.61
CA ALA A 81 -0.65 1.35 3.24
C ALA A 81 -1.31 1.79 4.56
N GLY A 82 -2.63 1.65 4.69
CA GLY A 82 -3.36 1.94 5.92
C GLY A 82 -3.21 0.87 6.99
N PHE A 83 -3.14 -0.39 6.58
CA PHE A 83 -2.91 -1.55 7.44
C PHE A 83 -1.48 -1.56 7.99
N ASP A 84 -0.49 -1.30 7.14
CA ASP A 84 0.91 -1.09 7.51
C ASP A 84 1.06 -0.07 8.65
N ARG A 85 0.39 1.09 8.54
CA ARG A 85 0.40 2.12 9.59
C ARG A 85 -0.36 1.72 10.83
N MET A 86 -1.47 0.98 10.69
CA MET A 86 -2.23 0.45 11.83
C MET A 86 -1.38 -0.50 12.69
N LEU A 87 -0.45 -1.23 12.08
CA LEU A 87 0.49 -2.12 12.76
C LEU A 87 1.78 -1.41 13.24
N GLY A 88 1.90 -0.10 13.02
CA GLY A 88 3.08 0.69 13.43
C GLY A 88 4.26 0.67 12.46
N PHE A 89 4.18 -0.05 11.33
CA PHE A 89 5.29 -0.18 10.39
C PHE A 89 5.61 1.12 9.65
N GLY A 90 4.61 1.81 9.12
CA GLY A 90 4.69 3.15 8.56
C GLY A 90 5.77 3.40 7.50
N LEU A 91 5.92 4.68 7.13
CA LEU A 91 7.03 5.14 6.30
C LEU A 91 8.35 5.04 7.06
N LYS A 92 9.39 4.62 6.34
CA LYS A 92 10.73 4.31 6.86
C LYS A 92 11.69 5.49 6.77
N SER A 93 12.57 5.60 7.77
CA SER A 93 13.70 6.51 7.80
C SER A 93 14.89 5.93 7.03
N ALA A 94 15.73 6.83 6.48
CA ALA A 94 17.00 6.50 5.87
C ALA A 94 18.03 5.92 6.87
N GLU A 95 17.76 6.01 8.17
CA GLU A 95 18.61 5.49 9.25
C GLU A 95 18.45 3.96 9.46
N GLY A 96 17.35 3.36 8.99
CA GLY A 96 17.16 1.91 9.08
C GLY A 96 15.70 1.46 9.04
N PHE A 97 15.48 0.17 8.74
CA PHE A 97 14.15 -0.42 8.56
C PHE A 97 13.24 -0.33 9.80
N LYS A 98 13.83 -0.35 11.00
CA LYS A 98 13.11 -0.28 12.27
C LYS A 98 12.73 1.14 12.69
N ILE A 99 13.22 2.15 12.00
CA ILE A 99 12.96 3.56 12.33
C ILE A 99 11.90 4.06 11.36
N THR A 100 10.75 4.45 11.89
CA THR A 100 9.58 4.85 11.12
C THR A 100 9.14 6.25 11.55
N HIS A 101 8.32 6.90 10.73
CA HIS A 101 7.69 8.18 11.12
C HIS A 101 6.73 8.07 12.32
N LEU A 102 6.39 6.85 12.76
CA LEU A 102 5.55 6.58 13.93
C LEU A 102 6.39 6.21 15.18
N GLY A 103 7.69 5.97 15.02
CA GLY A 103 8.58 5.55 16.10
C GLY A 103 9.46 4.36 15.72
N HIS A 104 10.10 3.75 16.73
CA HIS A 104 10.88 2.53 16.57
C HIS A 104 9.99 1.29 16.65
N ILE A 105 10.24 0.29 15.82
CA ILE A 105 9.51 -0.99 15.80
C ILE A 105 10.41 -2.18 16.13
N GLY A 106 9.86 -3.14 16.89
CA GLY A 106 10.56 -4.32 17.41
C GLY A 106 11.12 -4.08 18.79
#